data_AF-A0A6I9PB39-F1
#
_entry.id   AF-A0A6I9PB39-F1
#
_cell.length_a   1.000
_cell.length_b   1.000
_cell.length_c   1.000
_cell.angle_alpha   90.00
_cell.angle_beta   90.00
_cell.angle_gamma   90.00
#
_symmetry.space_group_name_H-M   'P 1'
#
loop_
_entity.id
_entity.type
_entity.pdbx_description
1 polymer ?
#
loop_
_entity_poly.entity_id
_entity_poly.type
_entity_poly.pdbx_seq_one_letter_code
_entity_poly.pdbx_strand_id
1 'polypeptide(L)'
;MGIDIIDQVVERCKASGTFALQLDESTDASGEAQLIAFVRYKDTLEMNEHILFCKKLTGRTTRQDVFNVIDNFFSQHKLDWKSCSYVCTDGAAAMTGRVNGLMAHIKKVNPDVTWTHCMIHREALASKRMSPELNDVLNDAVKVINFIQSRPLNHRLFQSLCEDGGSEHKQLLLHTDVRWLSRGKTLQRLFELRNEVRAFLSEHTHPLVAMFDDADWVARLGYLSDIFSKLNQLNLSLQGKDTNVLALHTHLSKLKNEFNSYFPDIDNKSSTLDWVRNPFVTCINSNIPARLQEDLIDVSSDRSLKM
;
A
#
# COMPACT_ATOMS: atom_id res chain seq x y z
N MET A 1 -18.11 36.34 -7.45
CA MET A 1 -16.71 36.11 -7.02
C MET A 1 -16.65 34.70 -6.46
N GLY A 2 -16.04 33.76 -7.18
CA GLY A 2 -15.80 32.42 -6.63
C GLY A 2 -14.79 32.56 -5.50
N ILE A 3 -15.16 32.17 -4.29
CA ILE A 3 -14.24 32.14 -3.15
C ILE A 3 -13.23 31.02 -3.43
N ASP A 4 -11.94 31.28 -3.21
CA ASP A 4 -10.88 30.26 -3.34
C ASP A 4 -11.24 29.03 -2.49
N ILE A 5 -11.18 27.84 -3.11
CA ILE A 5 -11.50 26.57 -2.45
C ILE A 5 -10.59 26.35 -1.23
N ILE A 6 -9.33 26.78 -1.30
CA ILE A 6 -8.38 26.67 -0.20
C ILE A 6 -8.83 27.54 0.97
N ASP A 7 -9.22 28.80 0.70
CA ASP A 7 -9.70 29.70 1.75
C ASP A 7 -10.97 29.16 2.42
N GLN A 8 -11.88 28.56 1.66
CA GLN A 8 -13.08 27.91 2.23
C GLN A 8 -12.70 26.76 3.17
N VAL A 9 -11.76 25.90 2.77
CA VAL A 9 -11.30 24.78 3.61
C VAL A 9 -10.60 25.29 4.86
N VAL A 10 -9.74 26.31 4.74
CA VAL A 10 -9.03 26.94 5.86
C VAL A 10 -10.01 27.53 6.87
N GLU A 11 -11.01 28.28 6.42
CA GLU A 11 -12.00 28.89 7.32
C GLU A 11 -12.83 27.82 8.05
N ARG A 12 -13.19 26.72 7.37
CA ARG A 12 -13.84 25.58 8.04
C ARG A 12 -12.92 24.90 9.06
N CYS A 13 -11.63 24.75 8.76
CA CYS A 13 -10.67 24.21 9.72
C CYS A 13 -10.59 25.08 10.98
N LYS A 14 -10.54 26.41 10.83
CA LYS A 14 -10.56 27.35 11.96
C LYS A 14 -11.87 27.25 12.75
N ALA A 15 -13.00 27.23 12.06
CA ALA A 15 -14.32 27.14 12.69
C ALA A 15 -14.52 25.81 13.46
N SER A 16 -13.93 24.72 12.98
CA SER A 16 -13.98 23.41 13.65
C SER A 16 -13.23 23.37 14.99
N GLY A 17 -12.31 24.33 15.23
CA GLY A 17 -11.44 24.39 16.40
C GLY A 17 -10.31 23.33 16.42
N THR A 18 -10.54 22.16 15.82
CA THR A 18 -9.55 21.07 15.76
C THR A 18 -9.59 20.33 14.42
N PHE A 19 -8.42 19.97 13.90
CA PHE A 19 -8.28 19.21 12.67
C PHE A 19 -7.10 18.24 12.73
N ALA A 20 -7.10 17.27 11.81
CA ALA A 20 -6.04 16.31 11.60
C ALA A 20 -5.43 16.48 10.20
N LEU A 21 -4.14 16.21 10.07
CA LEU A 21 -3.43 16.22 8.79
C LEU A 21 -3.06 14.81 8.35
N GLN A 22 -3.13 14.55 7.05
CA GLN A 22 -2.49 13.41 6.42
C GLN A 22 -1.52 13.94 5.36
N LEU A 23 -0.26 13.54 5.47
CA LEU A 23 0.84 14.04 4.66
C LEU A 23 1.44 12.89 3.86
N ASP A 24 1.59 13.11 2.56
CA ASP A 24 2.22 12.17 1.65
C ASP A 24 3.21 12.89 0.73
N GLU A 25 4.32 12.23 0.45
CA GLU A 25 5.35 12.72 -0.48
C GLU A 25 5.29 11.86 -1.74
N SER A 26 5.13 12.50 -2.90
CA SER A 26 5.10 11.82 -4.18
C SER A 26 6.03 12.50 -5.17
N THR A 27 6.59 11.74 -6.10
CA THR A 27 7.40 12.28 -7.20
C THR A 27 6.55 12.27 -8.46
N ASP A 28 6.43 13.42 -9.12
CA ASP A 28 5.68 13.52 -10.37
C ASP A 28 6.45 12.95 -11.58
N ALA A 29 5.80 12.93 -12.75
CA ALA A 29 6.39 12.39 -13.98
C ALA A 29 7.63 13.16 -14.46
N SER A 30 7.87 14.38 -13.98
CA SER A 30 9.07 15.18 -14.28
C SER A 30 10.22 14.94 -13.30
N GLY A 31 10.03 14.04 -12.31
CA GLY A 31 11.02 13.74 -11.28
C GLY A 31 11.01 14.71 -10.11
N GLU A 32 9.97 15.56 -10.00
CA GLU A 32 9.89 16.60 -8.98
C GLU A 32 9.10 16.10 -7.76
N ALA A 33 9.67 16.26 -6.58
CA ALA A 33 9.04 15.89 -5.32
C ALA A 33 7.93 16.89 -4.94
N GLN A 34 6.77 16.36 -4.58
CA GLN A 34 5.60 17.13 -4.15
C GLN A 34 5.14 16.62 -2.79
N LEU A 35 4.83 17.57 -1.90
CA LEU A 35 4.16 17.32 -0.64
C LEU A 35 2.67 17.58 -0.81
N ILE A 36 1.87 16.55 -0.57
CA ILE A 36 0.42 16.64 -0.56
C ILE A 36 -0.05 16.58 0.89
N ALA A 37 -0.88 17.55 1.28
CA ALA A 37 -1.52 17.59 2.58
C ALA A 37 -3.02 17.46 2.41
N PHE A 38 -3.61 16.47 3.07
CA PHE A 38 -5.04 16.35 3.29
C PHE A 38 -5.35 16.82 4.71
N VAL A 39 -6.51 17.44 4.88
CA VAL A 39 -7.03 17.85 6.18
C VAL A 39 -8.35 17.15 6.45
N ARG A 40 -8.50 16.65 7.68
CA ARG A 40 -9.74 16.09 8.20
C ARG A 40 -10.22 16.94 9.37
N TYR A 41 -11.44 17.45 9.29
CA TYR A 41 -12.02 18.33 10.30
C TYR A 41 -13.51 18.01 10.50
N LYS A 42 -14.07 18.44 11.61
CA LYS A 42 -15.50 18.31 11.88
C LYS A 42 -16.21 19.59 11.46
N ASP A 43 -17.18 19.48 10.56
CA ASP A 43 -18.07 20.59 10.18
C ASP A 43 -19.47 20.24 10.65
N THR A 44 -20.04 21.05 11.54
CA THR A 44 -21.31 20.77 12.24
C THR A 44 -21.29 19.40 12.96
N LEU A 45 -21.86 18.35 12.36
CA LEU A 45 -21.92 16.98 12.88
C LEU A 45 -21.19 15.97 11.98
N GLU A 46 -20.66 16.38 10.83
CA GLU A 46 -20.06 15.50 9.85
C GLU A 46 -18.53 15.65 9.79
N MET A 47 -17.84 14.54 9.59
CA MET A 47 -16.41 14.53 9.32
C MET A 47 -16.19 14.85 7.85
N ASN A 48 -15.35 15.84 7.58
CA ASN A 48 -15.02 16.28 6.23
C ASN A 48 -13.53 16.09 5.98
N GLU A 49 -13.21 15.71 4.74
CA GLU A 49 -11.84 15.49 4.27
C GLU A 49 -11.64 16.24 2.96
N HIS A 50 -10.58 17.04 2.89
CA HIS A 50 -10.23 17.81 1.70
C HIS A 50 -8.72 17.86 1.49
N ILE A 51 -8.30 18.04 0.24
CA ILE A 51 -6.92 18.45 -0.04
C ILE A 51 -6.75 19.86 0.52
N LEU A 52 -5.77 20.03 1.41
CA LEU A 52 -5.41 21.32 1.97
C LEU A 52 -4.44 22.05 1.03
N PHE A 53 -3.41 21.35 0.55
CA PHE A 53 -2.51 21.85 -0.49
C PHE A 53 -1.76 20.70 -1.17
N CYS A 54 -1.24 21.00 -2.36
CA CYS A 54 -0.16 20.25 -3.00
C CYS A 54 0.95 21.24 -3.35
N LYS A 55 2.14 21.08 -2.76
CA LYS A 55 3.25 22.01 -2.93
C LYS A 55 4.51 21.26 -3.36
N LYS A 56 5.20 21.81 -4.36
CA LYS A 56 6.52 21.33 -4.79
C LYS A 56 7.54 21.52 -3.65
N LEU A 57 8.34 20.49 -3.39
CA LEU A 57 9.49 20.57 -2.51
C LEU A 57 10.71 21.01 -3.32
N THR A 58 11.27 22.19 -3.04
CA THR A 58 12.43 22.72 -3.76
C THR A 58 13.73 22.47 -2.99
N GLY A 59 14.83 22.17 -3.69
CA GLY A 59 16.15 22.02 -3.08
C GLY A 59 16.41 20.64 -2.47
N ARG A 60 16.99 20.58 -1.27
CA ARG A 60 17.55 19.36 -0.65
C ARG A 60 16.53 18.42 0.00
N THR A 61 15.22 18.71 -0.14
CA THR A 61 14.11 17.92 0.44
C THR A 61 14.36 17.45 1.87
N THR A 62 15.03 18.28 2.68
CA THR A 62 15.28 17.93 4.09
C THR A 62 13.96 17.98 4.86
N ARG A 63 13.90 17.31 6.00
CA ARG A 63 12.66 17.26 6.79
C ARG A 63 12.35 18.58 7.48
N GLN A 64 13.36 19.43 7.66
CA GLN A 64 13.15 20.84 7.98
C GLN A 64 12.50 21.59 6.82
N ASP A 65 12.88 21.33 5.56
CA ASP A 65 12.24 21.97 4.39
C ASP A 65 10.76 21.57 4.28
N VAL A 66 10.46 20.28 4.47
CA VAL A 66 9.08 19.77 4.52
C VAL A 66 8.28 20.45 5.62
N PHE A 67 8.85 20.56 6.83
CA PHE A 67 8.22 21.30 7.92
C PHE A 67 7.98 22.76 7.56
N ASN A 68 8.99 23.45 7.01
CA ASN A 68 8.88 24.86 6.62
C ASN A 68 7.78 25.08 5.57
N VAL A 69 7.58 24.15 4.63
CA VAL A 69 6.50 24.23 3.64
C VAL A 69 5.12 24.22 4.32
N ILE A 70 4.94 23.35 5.32
CA ILE A 70 3.70 23.26 6.09
C ILE A 70 3.53 24.50 6.99
N ASP A 71 4.58 24.88 7.70
CA ASP A 71 4.59 26.00 8.64
C ASP A 71 4.35 27.36 7.94
N ASN A 72 4.92 27.55 6.75
CA ASN A 72 4.65 28.70 5.90
C ASN A 72 3.19 28.72 5.44
N PHE A 73 2.60 27.56 5.10
CA PHE A 73 1.18 27.48 4.78
C PHE A 73 0.32 27.86 5.98
N PHE A 74 0.63 27.34 7.17
CA PHE A 74 -0.09 27.67 8.41
C PHE A 74 0.00 29.16 8.72
N SER A 75 1.19 29.74 8.63
CA SER A 75 1.44 31.16 8.85
C SER A 75 0.69 32.05 7.85
N GLN A 76 0.74 31.72 6.56
CA GLN A 76 0.04 32.45 5.49
C GLN A 76 -1.48 32.46 5.71
N HIS A 77 -2.04 31.33 6.10
CA HIS A 77 -3.49 31.16 6.28
C HIS A 77 -3.95 31.39 7.72
N LYS A 78 -3.06 31.78 8.64
CA LYS A 78 -3.32 31.99 10.08
C LYS A 78 -3.97 30.75 10.74
N LEU A 79 -3.47 29.57 10.41
CA LEU A 79 -3.83 28.33 11.11
C LEU A 79 -2.90 28.14 12.32
N ASP A 80 -3.48 27.72 13.44
CA ASP A 80 -2.72 27.43 14.65
C ASP A 80 -2.32 25.95 14.69
N TRP A 81 -1.04 25.68 14.94
CA TRP A 81 -0.55 24.33 15.19
C TRP A 81 -1.23 23.67 16.38
N LYS A 82 -1.69 24.43 17.38
CA LYS A 82 -2.45 23.91 18.53
C LYS A 82 -3.80 23.32 18.15
N SER A 83 -4.40 23.76 17.04
CA SER A 83 -5.62 23.15 16.49
C SER A 83 -5.36 21.85 15.73
N CYS A 84 -4.11 21.55 15.37
CA CYS A 84 -3.74 20.29 14.72
C CYS A 84 -3.56 19.19 15.77
N SER A 85 -4.58 18.36 15.98
CA SER A 85 -4.56 17.32 17.01
C SER A 85 -3.84 16.03 16.56
N TYR A 86 -3.75 15.81 15.25
CA TYR A 86 -3.28 14.54 14.70
C TYR A 86 -2.55 14.70 13.37
N VAL A 87 -1.51 13.88 13.15
CA VAL A 87 -0.77 13.80 11.88
C VAL A 87 -0.63 12.34 11.44
N CYS A 88 -0.97 12.04 10.20
CA CYS A 88 -0.80 10.74 9.57
C CYS A 88 0.27 10.81 8.46
N THR A 89 1.21 9.86 8.45
CA THR A 89 2.27 9.77 7.43
C THR A 89 2.57 8.32 7.06
N ASP A 90 3.31 8.08 5.97
CA ASP A 90 3.81 6.76 5.54
C ASP A 90 4.79 6.05 6.50
N GLY A 91 5.18 6.69 7.60
CA GLY A 91 6.03 6.10 8.63
C GLY A 91 7.51 5.97 8.27
N ALA A 92 7.93 6.49 7.11
CA ALA A 92 9.34 6.51 6.73
C ALA A 92 10.18 7.15 7.83
N ALA A 93 11.41 6.67 8.02
CA ALA A 93 12.33 7.18 9.07
C ALA A 93 12.51 8.70 8.98
N ALA A 94 12.37 9.25 7.79
CA ALA A 94 12.47 10.67 7.53
C ALA A 94 11.19 11.44 8.00
N MET A 95 10.01 10.82 8.03
CA MET A 95 8.80 11.41 8.62
C MET A 95 8.78 11.26 10.16
N THR A 96 9.24 10.12 10.68
CA THR A 96 9.07 9.73 12.10
C THR A 96 10.34 9.82 12.94
N GLY A 97 11.49 10.17 12.35
CA GLY A 97 12.78 10.27 13.01
C GLY A 97 12.75 11.10 14.29
N ARG A 98 13.37 10.60 15.37
CA ARG A 98 13.28 11.23 16.71
C ARG A 98 13.93 12.61 16.79
N VAL A 99 15.00 12.82 16.01
CA VAL A 99 15.84 14.03 16.08
C VAL A 99 15.57 14.95 14.89
N ASN A 100 15.62 14.39 13.68
CA ASN A 100 15.52 15.13 12.41
C ASN A 100 14.32 14.69 11.55
N GLY A 101 13.34 13.98 12.14
CA GLY A 101 12.13 13.61 11.42
C GLY A 101 11.10 14.74 11.42
N LEU A 102 10.21 14.78 10.43
CA LEU A 102 9.14 15.78 10.36
C LEU A 102 8.36 15.90 11.68
N MET A 103 7.97 14.77 12.27
CA MET A 103 7.25 14.77 13.55
C MET A 103 8.05 15.37 14.71
N ALA A 104 9.38 15.28 14.70
CA ALA A 104 10.20 15.94 15.72
C ALA A 104 10.16 17.47 15.59
N HIS A 105 10.05 18.00 14.38
CA HIS A 105 9.87 19.44 14.14
C HIS A 105 8.45 19.89 14.54
N ILE A 106 7.42 19.14 14.13
CA ILE A 106 6.02 19.45 14.51
C ILE A 106 5.85 19.45 16.04
N LYS A 107 6.44 18.49 16.75
CA LYS A 107 6.38 18.43 18.22
C LYS A 107 7.03 19.61 18.95
N LYS A 108 7.91 20.37 18.30
CA LYS A 108 8.47 21.61 18.89
C LYS A 108 7.44 22.74 18.93
N VAL A 109 6.55 22.81 17.94
CA VAL A 109 5.50 23.85 17.85
C VAL A 109 4.16 23.39 18.45
N ASN A 110 3.87 22.08 18.39
CA ASN A 110 2.74 21.47 19.09
C ASN A 110 3.17 20.16 19.80
N PRO A 111 3.56 20.22 21.08
CA PRO A 111 3.94 19.04 21.86
C PRO A 111 2.82 18.00 22.03
N ASP A 112 1.56 18.42 21.96
CA ASP A 112 0.37 17.60 22.22
C ASP A 112 -0.12 16.84 20.99
N VAL A 113 0.49 17.09 19.81
CA VAL A 113 0.13 16.43 18.56
C VAL A 113 0.34 14.92 18.65
N THR A 114 -0.67 14.16 18.24
CA THR A 114 -0.57 12.71 18.11
C THR A 114 -0.22 12.34 16.67
N TRP A 115 0.43 11.18 16.49
CA TRP A 115 0.82 10.68 15.18
C TRP A 115 0.36 9.25 14.95
N THR A 116 0.01 8.93 13.69
CA THR A 116 -0.19 7.56 13.24
C THR A 116 0.59 7.25 11.98
N HIS A 117 0.96 5.99 11.90
CA HIS A 117 1.37 5.39 10.65
C HIS A 117 0.14 5.14 9.76
N CYS A 118 0.25 5.48 8.48
CA CYS A 118 -0.75 5.20 7.45
C CYS A 118 -1.06 3.70 7.41
N MET A 119 -2.34 3.33 7.59
CA MET A 119 -2.76 1.93 7.63
C MET A 119 -2.56 1.21 6.29
N ILE A 120 -2.76 1.91 5.17
CA ILE A 120 -2.53 1.38 3.83
C ILE A 120 -1.05 1.04 3.65
N HIS A 121 -0.15 1.90 4.15
CA HIS A 121 1.27 1.62 4.10
C HIS A 121 1.65 0.45 5.03
N ARG A 122 1.07 0.36 6.23
CA ARG A 122 1.27 -0.79 7.14
C ARG A 122 0.82 -2.11 6.53
N GLU A 123 -0.34 -2.13 5.88
CA GLU A 123 -0.81 -3.30 5.15
C GLU A 123 0.17 -3.68 4.04
N ALA A 124 0.62 -2.72 3.24
CA ALA A 124 1.60 -2.97 2.18
C ALA A 124 2.94 -3.52 2.73
N LEU A 125 3.40 -3.03 3.89
CA LEU A 125 4.59 -3.56 4.57
C LEU A 125 4.39 -4.99 5.06
N ALA A 126 3.26 -5.27 5.71
CA ALA A 126 2.92 -6.61 6.18
C ALA A 126 2.83 -7.63 5.02
N SER A 127 2.35 -7.17 3.87
CA SER A 127 2.20 -7.95 2.64
C SER A 127 3.49 -8.07 1.80
N LYS A 128 4.57 -7.37 2.18
CA LYS A 128 5.80 -7.29 1.37
C LYS A 128 6.63 -8.58 1.42
N ARG A 129 6.62 -9.29 2.54
CA ARG A 129 7.48 -10.45 2.76
C ARG A 129 6.77 -11.75 2.39
N MET A 130 7.48 -12.59 1.64
CA MET A 130 7.03 -13.94 1.27
C MET A 130 8.19 -14.94 1.37
N SER A 131 7.90 -16.24 1.25
CA SER A 131 8.94 -17.25 1.22
C SER A 131 9.75 -17.17 -0.09
N PRO A 132 11.02 -17.60 -0.11
CA PRO A 132 11.83 -17.60 -1.33
C PRO A 132 11.15 -18.31 -2.50
N GLU A 133 10.50 -19.44 -2.24
CA GLU A 133 9.85 -20.26 -3.27
C GLU A 133 8.64 -19.53 -3.89
N LEU A 134 7.87 -18.81 -3.08
CA LEU A 134 6.76 -17.98 -3.58
C LEU A 134 7.29 -16.74 -4.32
N ASN A 135 8.41 -16.18 -3.87
CA ASN A 135 9.05 -15.06 -4.55
C ASN A 135 9.57 -15.47 -5.93
N ASP A 136 10.10 -16.68 -6.08
CA ASP A 136 10.57 -17.19 -7.37
C ASP A 136 9.42 -17.35 -8.36
N VAL A 137 8.29 -17.94 -7.94
CA VAL A 137 7.06 -18.02 -8.74
C VAL A 137 6.57 -16.63 -9.15
N LEU A 138 6.57 -15.66 -8.23
CA LEU A 138 6.19 -14.28 -8.51
C LEU A 138 7.13 -13.64 -9.54
N ASN A 139 8.43 -13.82 -9.41
CA ASN A 139 9.43 -13.27 -10.34
C ASN A 139 9.27 -13.87 -11.73
N ASP A 140 9.01 -15.17 -11.83
CA ASP A 140 8.76 -15.85 -13.11
C ASP A 140 7.46 -15.37 -13.76
N ALA A 141 6.39 -15.22 -12.97
CA ALA A 141 5.15 -14.60 -13.43
C ALA A 141 5.39 -13.20 -14.02
N VAL A 142 6.15 -12.34 -13.32
CA VAL A 142 6.50 -11.00 -13.80
C VAL A 142 7.31 -11.05 -15.09
N LYS A 143 8.29 -11.96 -15.21
CA LYS A 143 9.06 -12.14 -16.47
C LYS A 143 8.15 -12.51 -17.63
N VAL A 144 7.22 -13.43 -17.44
CA VAL A 144 6.25 -13.87 -18.46
C VAL A 144 5.35 -12.71 -18.88
N ILE A 145 4.77 -11.99 -17.92
CA ILE A 145 3.92 -10.82 -18.19
C ILE A 145 4.71 -9.77 -18.98
N ASN A 146 5.93 -9.45 -18.55
CA ASN A 146 6.77 -8.47 -19.23
C ASN A 146 7.14 -8.92 -20.64
N PHE A 147 7.44 -10.20 -20.86
CA PHE A 147 7.73 -10.73 -22.19
C PHE A 147 6.56 -10.53 -23.16
N ILE A 148 5.33 -10.76 -22.70
CA ILE A 148 4.11 -10.61 -23.51
C ILE A 148 3.75 -9.13 -23.69
N GLN A 149 3.77 -8.35 -22.62
CA GLN A 149 3.20 -6.99 -22.61
C GLN A 149 4.18 -5.89 -23.01
N SER A 150 5.49 -6.06 -22.81
CA SER A 150 6.48 -5.00 -23.11
C SER A 150 6.68 -4.76 -24.61
N ARG A 151 6.38 -5.76 -25.46
CA ARG A 151 6.55 -5.70 -26.91
C ARG A 151 5.19 -5.53 -27.60
N PRO A 152 4.97 -4.45 -28.37
CA PRO A 152 3.69 -4.22 -29.04
C PRO A 152 3.25 -5.33 -30.00
N LEU A 153 4.20 -6.06 -30.61
CA LEU A 153 3.89 -7.22 -31.43
C LEU A 153 3.37 -8.38 -30.58
N ASN A 154 4.10 -8.76 -29.54
CA ASN A 154 3.71 -9.85 -28.65
C ASN A 154 2.35 -9.59 -28.01
N HIS A 155 2.10 -8.35 -27.57
CA HIS A 155 0.81 -7.96 -27.01
C HIS A 155 -0.34 -8.18 -28.00
N ARG A 156 -0.19 -7.74 -29.26
CA ARG A 156 -1.23 -7.92 -30.30
C ARG A 156 -1.44 -9.38 -30.67
N LEU A 157 -0.36 -10.15 -30.78
CA LEU A 157 -0.44 -11.59 -31.08
C LEU A 157 -1.12 -12.36 -29.94
N PHE A 158 -0.75 -12.06 -28.70
CA PHE A 158 -1.39 -12.66 -27.52
C PHE A 158 -2.87 -12.28 -27.42
N GLN A 159 -3.21 -11.02 -27.72
CA GLN A 159 -4.61 -10.59 -27.76
C GLN A 159 -5.42 -11.39 -28.79
N SER A 160 -4.89 -11.56 -30.01
CA SER A 160 -5.53 -12.39 -31.04
C SER A 160 -5.75 -13.82 -30.55
N LEU A 161 -4.74 -14.41 -29.91
CA LEU A 161 -4.83 -15.76 -29.34
C LEU A 161 -5.96 -15.87 -28.29
N CYS A 162 -6.09 -14.89 -27.40
CA CYS A 162 -7.18 -14.85 -26.43
C CYS A 162 -8.55 -14.61 -27.07
N GLU A 163 -8.62 -13.86 -28.17
CA GLU A 163 -9.84 -13.64 -28.95
C GLU A 163 -10.32 -14.94 -29.59
N ASP A 164 -9.43 -15.64 -30.28
CA ASP A 164 -9.68 -16.91 -30.95
C ASP A 164 -10.03 -18.03 -29.95
N GLY A 165 -9.37 -18.03 -28.78
CA GLY A 165 -9.63 -18.98 -27.69
C GLY A 165 -10.92 -18.73 -26.91
N GLY A 166 -11.65 -17.64 -27.18
CA GLY A 166 -12.89 -17.31 -26.49
C GLY A 166 -12.71 -16.90 -25.02
N SER A 167 -11.49 -16.54 -24.60
CA SER A 167 -11.18 -16.20 -23.20
C SER A 167 -11.96 -14.98 -22.73
N GLU A 168 -12.38 -14.92 -21.47
CA GLU A 168 -13.09 -13.74 -20.92
C GLU A 168 -12.23 -12.47 -21.01
N HIS A 169 -10.93 -12.65 -20.88
CA HIS A 169 -9.96 -11.56 -20.90
C HIS A 169 -9.06 -11.65 -22.12
N LYS A 170 -8.84 -10.50 -22.77
CA LYS A 170 -8.07 -10.43 -24.03
C LYS A 170 -6.65 -9.91 -23.87
N GLN A 171 -6.28 -9.50 -22.66
CA GLN A 171 -4.95 -8.97 -22.37
C GLN A 171 -4.55 -9.21 -20.91
N LEU A 172 -3.25 -9.40 -20.71
CA LEU A 172 -2.61 -9.31 -19.40
C LEU A 172 -2.49 -7.86 -18.96
N LEU A 173 -2.34 -7.64 -17.66
CA LEU A 173 -2.07 -6.33 -17.09
C LEU A 173 -0.56 -6.17 -16.93
N LEU A 174 -0.03 -5.00 -17.29
CA LEU A 174 1.36 -4.65 -17.01
C LEU A 174 1.55 -4.46 -15.51
N HIS A 175 2.55 -5.15 -14.96
CA HIS A 175 3.03 -4.84 -13.63
C HIS A 175 3.90 -3.58 -13.71
N THR A 176 3.56 -2.54 -12.94
CA THR A 176 4.51 -1.51 -12.58
C THR A 176 4.83 -1.66 -11.09
N ASP A 177 6.11 -1.66 -10.74
CA ASP A 177 6.59 -1.80 -9.36
C ASP A 177 6.00 -0.76 -8.40
N VAL A 178 5.45 0.32 -8.96
CA VAL A 178 5.03 1.53 -8.25
C VAL A 178 3.80 1.31 -7.36
N ARG A 179 3.00 0.24 -7.53
CA ARG A 179 1.85 -0.03 -6.64
C ARG A 179 1.61 -1.51 -6.41
N TRP A 180 1.70 -1.94 -5.16
CA TRP A 180 1.41 -3.30 -4.71
C TRP A 180 -0.05 -3.75 -5.07
N LEU A 181 -1.00 -2.80 -5.12
CA LEU A 181 -2.39 -2.98 -5.62
C LEU A 181 -2.46 -3.61 -7.02
N SER A 182 -1.45 -3.38 -7.87
CA SER A 182 -1.44 -3.92 -9.23
C SER A 182 -1.15 -5.43 -9.27
N ARG A 183 -0.49 -5.98 -8.24
CA ARG A 183 -0.03 -7.38 -8.23
C ARG A 183 -1.19 -8.36 -8.21
N GLY A 184 -2.20 -8.13 -7.37
CA GLY A 184 -3.36 -9.04 -7.26
C GLY A 184 -4.11 -9.21 -8.57
N LYS A 185 -4.50 -8.10 -9.20
CA LYS A 185 -5.21 -8.15 -10.50
C LYS A 185 -4.35 -8.77 -11.60
N THR A 186 -3.05 -8.48 -11.59
CA THR A 186 -2.11 -8.98 -12.61
C THR A 186 -1.91 -10.49 -12.50
N LEU A 187 -1.72 -11.02 -11.28
CA LEU A 187 -1.58 -12.45 -11.03
C LEU A 187 -2.88 -13.21 -11.29
N GLN A 188 -4.02 -12.64 -10.88
CA GLN A 188 -5.33 -13.20 -11.18
C GLN A 188 -5.53 -13.35 -12.69
N ARG A 189 -5.25 -12.27 -13.44
CA ARG A 189 -5.36 -12.28 -14.90
C ARG A 189 -4.42 -13.28 -15.56
N LEU A 190 -3.19 -13.41 -15.06
CA LEU A 190 -2.23 -14.39 -15.53
C LEU A 190 -2.72 -15.82 -15.28
N PHE A 191 -3.29 -16.08 -14.11
CA PHE A 191 -3.80 -17.41 -13.75
C PHE A 191 -5.04 -17.79 -14.57
N GLU A 192 -5.95 -16.86 -14.81
CA GLU A 192 -7.13 -17.04 -15.66
C GLU A 192 -6.73 -17.36 -17.10
N LEU A 193 -5.71 -16.68 -17.64
CA LEU A 193 -5.20 -16.84 -19.01
C LEU A 193 -4.04 -17.84 -19.12
N ARG A 194 -3.83 -18.69 -18.11
CA ARG A 194 -2.63 -19.55 -18.04
C ARG A 194 -2.50 -20.51 -19.24
N ASN A 195 -3.61 -20.93 -19.83
CA ASN A 195 -3.61 -21.84 -20.98
C ASN A 195 -3.15 -21.12 -22.25
N GLU A 196 -3.69 -19.94 -22.50
CA GLU A 196 -3.31 -19.06 -23.61
C GLU A 196 -1.86 -18.59 -23.45
N VAL A 197 -1.45 -18.26 -22.23
CA VAL A 197 -0.06 -17.91 -21.91
C VAL A 197 0.86 -19.08 -22.20
N ARG A 198 0.53 -20.30 -21.76
CA ARG A 198 1.31 -21.50 -22.06
C ARG A 198 1.44 -21.72 -23.58
N ALA A 199 0.34 -21.62 -24.32
CA ALA A 199 0.36 -21.76 -25.79
C ALA A 199 1.27 -20.71 -26.44
N PHE A 200 1.11 -19.44 -26.05
CA PHE A 200 1.94 -18.35 -26.54
C PHE A 200 3.44 -18.55 -26.26
N LEU A 201 3.78 -18.97 -25.03
CA LEU A 201 5.17 -19.24 -24.64
C LEU A 201 5.76 -20.44 -25.40
N SER A 202 4.93 -21.44 -25.72
CA SER A 202 5.33 -22.62 -26.50
C SER A 202 5.73 -22.22 -27.93
N GLU A 203 4.91 -21.41 -28.60
CA GLU A 203 5.19 -20.89 -29.95
C GLU A 203 6.48 -20.07 -30.00
N HIS A 204 6.80 -19.37 -28.92
CA HIS A 204 7.98 -18.52 -28.81
C HIS A 204 9.18 -19.23 -28.18
N THR A 205 9.09 -20.54 -27.90
CA THR A 205 10.16 -21.35 -27.28
C THR A 205 10.70 -20.73 -25.98
N HIS A 206 9.84 -20.07 -25.21
CA HIS A 206 10.25 -19.36 -24.00
C HIS A 206 10.55 -20.36 -22.87
N PRO A 207 11.68 -20.23 -22.14
CA PRO A 207 12.13 -21.24 -21.17
C PRO A 207 11.13 -21.50 -20.02
N LEU A 208 10.36 -20.48 -19.63
CA LEU A 208 9.36 -20.59 -18.56
C LEU A 208 8.08 -21.34 -18.97
N VAL A 209 7.95 -21.82 -20.22
CA VAL A 209 6.79 -22.62 -20.64
C VAL A 209 6.62 -23.88 -19.77
N ALA A 210 7.73 -24.52 -19.37
CA ALA A 210 7.73 -25.71 -18.55
C ALA A 210 7.11 -25.49 -17.16
N MET A 211 7.16 -24.26 -16.63
CA MET A 211 6.57 -23.94 -15.33
C MET A 211 5.04 -24.03 -15.34
N PHE A 212 4.41 -23.83 -16.51
CA PHE A 212 2.95 -23.98 -16.67
C PHE A 212 2.50 -25.44 -16.79
N ASP A 213 3.44 -26.37 -16.93
CA ASP A 213 3.21 -27.81 -16.89
C ASP A 213 3.54 -28.42 -15.50
N ASP A 214 4.22 -27.67 -14.64
CA ASP A 214 4.52 -28.06 -13.26
C ASP A 214 3.31 -27.76 -12.36
N ALA A 215 2.69 -28.84 -11.85
CA ALA A 215 1.51 -28.73 -10.98
C ALA A 215 1.78 -27.99 -9.66
N ASP A 216 2.99 -28.11 -9.08
CA ASP A 216 3.36 -27.40 -7.85
C ASP A 216 3.52 -25.91 -8.12
N TRP A 217 4.18 -25.56 -9.23
CA TRP A 217 4.33 -24.16 -9.64
C TRP A 217 2.98 -23.51 -9.94
N VAL A 218 2.10 -24.19 -10.69
CA VAL A 218 0.74 -23.69 -10.99
C VAL A 218 -0.09 -23.54 -9.72
N ALA A 219 0.01 -24.47 -8.77
CA ALA A 219 -0.68 -24.36 -7.48
C ALA A 219 -0.18 -23.14 -6.67
N ARG A 220 1.14 -22.89 -6.65
CA ARG A 220 1.71 -21.69 -6.00
C ARG A 220 1.30 -20.40 -6.69
N LEU A 221 1.23 -20.39 -8.03
CA LEU A 221 0.72 -19.23 -8.77
C LEU A 221 -0.75 -18.95 -8.40
N GLY A 222 -1.58 -19.99 -8.31
CA GLY A 222 -2.97 -19.89 -7.86
C GLY A 222 -3.07 -19.35 -6.43
N TYR A 223 -2.27 -19.88 -5.51
CA TYR A 223 -2.17 -19.38 -4.13
C TYR A 223 -1.80 -17.89 -4.10
N LEU A 224 -0.78 -17.47 -4.84
CA LEU A 224 -0.39 -16.06 -4.92
C LEU A 224 -1.52 -15.19 -5.47
N SER A 225 -2.18 -15.63 -6.54
CA SER A 225 -3.35 -14.94 -7.11
C SER A 225 -4.44 -14.70 -6.06
N ASP A 226 -4.82 -15.73 -5.32
CA ASP A 226 -5.89 -15.64 -4.32
C ASP A 226 -5.51 -14.71 -3.15
N ILE A 227 -4.31 -14.89 -2.59
CA ILE A 227 -3.82 -14.08 -1.46
C ILE A 227 -3.69 -12.62 -1.86
N PHE A 228 -3.04 -12.31 -2.99
CA PHE A 228 -2.91 -10.93 -3.45
C PHE A 228 -4.25 -10.31 -3.83
N SER A 229 -5.23 -11.09 -4.30
CA SER A 229 -6.60 -10.60 -4.53
C SER A 229 -7.27 -10.16 -3.23
N LYS A 230 -7.14 -10.97 -2.16
CA LYS A 230 -7.67 -10.62 -0.82
C LYS A 230 -7.00 -9.42 -0.20
N LEU A 231 -5.67 -9.32 -0.31
CA LEU A 231 -4.94 -8.14 0.15
C LEU A 231 -5.37 -6.89 -0.63
N ASN A 232 -5.48 -6.98 -1.95
CA ASN A 232 -5.98 -5.90 -2.82
C ASN A 232 -7.40 -5.45 -2.43
N GLN A 233 -8.31 -6.39 -2.12
CA GLN A 233 -9.66 -6.07 -1.63
C GLN A 233 -9.61 -5.33 -0.28
N LEU A 234 -8.79 -5.80 0.66
CA LEU A 234 -8.61 -5.14 1.95
C LEU A 234 -8.17 -3.69 1.71
N ASN A 235 -7.10 -3.48 0.96
CA ASN A 235 -6.55 -2.14 0.81
C ASN A 235 -7.48 -1.16 0.09
N LEU A 236 -8.21 -1.61 -0.94
CA LEU A 236 -9.25 -0.79 -1.55
C LEU A 236 -10.32 -0.38 -0.53
N SER A 237 -10.68 -1.27 0.41
CA SER A 237 -11.60 -0.92 1.51
C SER A 237 -10.98 0.05 2.53
N LEU A 238 -9.65 0.16 2.61
CA LEU A 238 -8.99 1.12 3.51
C LEU A 238 -8.92 2.55 2.92
N GLN A 239 -9.16 2.71 1.60
CA GLN A 239 -9.04 3.99 0.88
C GLN A 239 -10.36 4.79 0.79
N GLY A 240 -11.46 4.29 1.36
CA GLY A 240 -12.78 4.94 1.23
C GLY A 240 -12.93 6.20 2.10
N LYS A 241 -13.70 7.19 1.61
CA LYS A 241 -13.99 8.49 2.23
C LYS A 241 -14.51 8.42 3.69
N ASP A 242 -15.21 7.35 4.03
CA ASP A 242 -15.82 7.16 5.36
C ASP A 242 -15.10 6.12 6.22
N THR A 243 -13.91 5.69 5.79
CA THR A 243 -13.12 4.71 6.53
C THR A 243 -12.53 5.36 7.77
N ASN A 244 -12.74 4.70 8.91
CA ASN A 244 -12.20 5.11 10.20
C ASN A 244 -11.62 3.89 10.92
N VAL A 245 -10.97 4.11 12.06
CA VAL A 245 -10.28 3.04 12.80
C VAL A 245 -11.18 1.86 13.17
N LEU A 246 -12.47 2.09 13.43
CA LEU A 246 -13.44 1.02 13.72
C LEU A 246 -13.76 0.19 12.48
N ALA A 247 -13.90 0.85 11.32
CA ALA A 247 -14.05 0.17 10.03
C ALA A 247 -12.79 -0.65 9.71
N LEU A 248 -11.59 -0.10 9.93
CA LEU A 248 -10.33 -0.81 9.74
C LEU A 248 -10.28 -2.10 10.56
N HIS A 249 -10.66 -2.05 11.84
CA HIS A 249 -10.71 -3.23 12.71
C HIS A 249 -11.67 -4.30 12.18
N THR A 250 -12.83 -3.88 11.67
CA THR A 250 -13.82 -4.78 11.07
C THR A 250 -13.27 -5.43 9.80
N HIS A 251 -12.65 -4.66 8.91
CA HIS A 251 -12.07 -5.17 7.67
C HIS A 251 -10.93 -6.16 7.93
N LEU A 252 -10.05 -5.86 8.89
CA LEU A 252 -8.97 -6.77 9.30
C LEU A 252 -9.51 -8.06 9.93
N SER A 253 -10.54 -7.96 10.77
CA SER A 253 -11.19 -9.13 11.37
C SER A 253 -11.85 -10.02 10.32
N LYS A 254 -12.49 -9.40 9.31
CA LYS A 254 -13.06 -10.13 8.17
C LYS A 254 -11.96 -10.85 7.38
N LEU A 255 -10.85 -10.18 7.07
CA LEU A 255 -9.72 -10.81 6.38
C LEU A 255 -9.18 -12.00 7.19
N LYS A 256 -9.01 -11.84 8.51
CA LYS A 256 -8.57 -12.91 9.40
C LYS A 256 -9.50 -14.12 9.35
N ASN A 257 -10.82 -13.90 9.41
CA ASN A 257 -11.81 -14.97 9.35
C ASN A 257 -11.81 -15.68 7.99
N GLU A 258 -11.67 -14.93 6.89
CA GLU A 258 -11.53 -15.52 5.56
C GLU A 258 -10.27 -16.40 5.48
N PHE A 259 -9.12 -15.92 5.94
CA PHE A 259 -7.88 -16.71 5.98
C PHE A 259 -8.04 -17.97 6.81
N ASN A 260 -8.70 -17.89 7.97
CA ASN A 260 -9.00 -19.07 8.79
C ASN A 260 -9.93 -20.06 8.08
N SER A 261 -10.84 -19.60 7.22
CA SER A 261 -11.69 -20.51 6.42
C SER A 261 -10.94 -21.21 5.30
N TYR A 262 -9.99 -20.54 4.63
CA TYR A 262 -9.14 -21.14 3.60
C TYR A 262 -8.08 -22.08 4.21
N PHE A 263 -7.56 -21.70 5.38
CA PHE A 263 -6.52 -22.41 6.10
C PHE A 263 -6.98 -22.69 7.53
N PRO A 264 -7.92 -23.64 7.75
CA PRO A 264 -8.43 -23.95 9.09
C PRO A 264 -7.34 -24.42 10.04
N ASP A 265 -6.30 -25.04 9.50
CA ASP A 265 -5.13 -25.52 10.26
C ASP A 265 -3.93 -24.59 10.11
N ILE A 266 -4.11 -23.29 9.85
CA ILE A 266 -2.99 -22.38 9.54
C ILE A 266 -1.91 -22.38 10.63
N ASP A 267 -2.30 -22.55 11.90
CA ASP A 267 -1.34 -22.62 13.02
C ASP A 267 -0.50 -23.91 12.99
N ASN A 268 -1.09 -25.03 12.57
CA ASN A 268 -0.40 -26.32 12.40
C ASN A 268 0.37 -26.41 11.07
N LYS A 269 -0.15 -25.77 10.01
CA LYS A 269 0.48 -25.72 8.69
C LYS A 269 1.62 -24.71 8.66
N SER A 270 1.56 -23.60 9.40
CA SER A 270 2.64 -22.62 9.46
C SER A 270 3.87 -23.09 10.23
N SER A 271 3.75 -24.19 10.98
CA SER A 271 4.89 -24.89 11.59
C SER A 271 5.46 -26.01 10.72
N THR A 272 4.74 -26.48 9.69
CA THR A 272 5.13 -27.63 8.84
C THR A 272 5.37 -27.28 7.37
N LEU A 273 4.75 -26.21 6.86
CA LEU A 273 4.85 -25.70 5.49
C LEU A 273 5.33 -24.24 5.55
N ASP A 274 6.59 -24.00 5.20
CA ASP A 274 7.22 -22.67 5.31
C ASP A 274 6.57 -21.57 4.45
N TRP A 275 5.80 -21.97 3.44
CA TRP A 275 5.11 -21.07 2.52
C TRP A 275 3.66 -20.73 2.95
N VAL A 276 3.10 -21.40 3.95
CA VAL A 276 1.79 -21.07 4.55
C VAL A 276 2.03 -20.30 5.85
N ARG A 277 1.90 -18.98 5.83
CA ARG A 277 2.19 -18.12 7.00
C ARG A 277 0.92 -17.61 7.66
N ASN A 278 0.82 -17.71 8.99
CA ASN A 278 -0.20 -16.99 9.75
C ASN A 278 0.30 -15.57 10.10
N PRO A 279 -0.19 -14.50 9.44
CA PRO A 279 0.29 -13.14 9.67
C PRO A 279 -0.21 -12.54 11.01
N PHE A 280 -1.05 -13.25 11.76
CA PHE A 280 -1.70 -12.75 12.98
C PHE A 280 -1.08 -13.31 14.29
N VAL A 281 -0.03 -14.15 14.23
CA VAL A 281 0.56 -14.85 15.40
C VAL A 281 1.66 -14.04 16.08
N THR A 282 2.18 -12.98 15.47
CA THR A 282 3.08 -12.02 16.13
C THR A 282 2.32 -11.17 17.14
N CYS A 283 1.89 -11.81 18.23
CA CYS A 283 1.37 -11.14 19.41
C CYS A 283 2.56 -10.55 20.19
N ILE A 284 2.78 -9.25 20.01
CA ILE A 284 3.69 -8.51 20.88
C ILE A 284 2.93 -8.22 22.17
N ASN A 285 3.04 -9.16 23.12
CA ASN A 285 2.65 -8.90 24.50
C ASN A 285 3.75 -8.05 25.14
N SER A 286 3.62 -6.73 25.08
CA SER A 286 4.46 -5.86 25.90
C SER A 286 3.96 -4.42 25.96
N ASN A 287 4.08 -3.84 27.15
CA ASN A 287 3.87 -2.42 27.50
C ASN A 287 4.90 -1.47 26.81
N ILE A 288 5.35 -1.76 25.59
CA ILE A 288 6.28 -0.91 24.84
C ILE A 288 5.48 0.13 24.04
N PRO A 289 6.02 1.35 23.83
CA PRO A 289 5.40 2.36 22.97
C PRO A 289 5.10 1.81 21.56
N ALA A 290 3.97 2.23 20.98
CA ALA A 290 3.44 1.74 19.69
C ALA A 290 4.48 1.67 18.55
N ARG A 291 5.41 2.64 18.51
CA ARG A 291 6.53 2.64 17.55
C ARG A 291 7.48 1.44 17.70
N LEU A 292 7.80 1.04 18.92
CA LEU A 292 8.66 -0.12 19.18
C LEU A 292 7.91 -1.43 18.98
N GLN A 293 6.58 -1.42 19.14
CA GLN A 293 5.75 -2.55 18.71
C GLN A 293 5.82 -2.71 17.19
N GLU A 294 5.75 -1.63 16.41
CA GLU A 294 5.85 -1.67 14.95
C GLU A 294 7.23 -2.15 14.47
N ASP A 295 8.33 -1.60 14.99
CA ASP A 295 9.69 -2.07 14.67
C ASP A 295 9.87 -3.56 15.03
N LEU A 296 9.25 -4.01 16.13
CA LEU A 296 9.29 -5.39 16.57
C LEU A 296 8.38 -6.31 15.72
N ILE A 297 7.26 -5.84 15.14
CA ILE A 297 6.46 -6.61 14.16
C ILE A 297 7.32 -6.86 12.92
N ASP A 298 8.02 -5.83 12.44
CA ASP A 298 8.92 -5.93 11.29
C ASP A 298 10.09 -6.87 11.56
N VAL A 299 10.67 -6.89 12.77
CA VAL A 299 11.75 -7.85 13.09
C VAL A 299 11.21 -9.26 13.37
N SER A 300 10.10 -9.40 14.09
CA SER A 300 9.57 -10.70 14.53
C SER A 300 8.88 -11.52 13.43
N SER A 301 8.42 -10.85 12.37
CA SER A 301 7.95 -11.45 11.13
C SER A 301 9.11 -11.90 10.21
N ASP A 302 10.36 -11.54 10.54
CA ASP A 302 11.56 -11.97 9.83
C ASP A 302 12.13 -13.26 10.43
N ARG A 303 11.86 -14.42 9.81
CA ARG A 303 12.47 -15.68 10.24
C ARG A 303 13.94 -15.81 9.82
N SER A 304 14.45 -15.00 8.88
CA SER A 304 15.89 -15.01 8.55
C SER A 304 16.76 -14.46 9.69
N LEU A 305 16.14 -13.73 10.61
CA LEU A 305 16.78 -13.20 11.82
C LEU A 305 16.57 -14.10 13.05
N LYS A 306 15.76 -15.16 12.94
CA LYS A 306 15.60 -16.18 13.98
C LYS A 306 16.60 -17.30 13.68
N MET A 307 17.86 -17.09 14.09
CA MET A 307 18.83 -18.17 14.24
C MET A 307 18.34 -19.20 15.27
#